data_AF-A0A9W7DZ49-F1
#
_entry.id   AF-A0A9W7DZ49-F1
#
_cell.length_a   1.000
_cell.length_b   1.000
_cell.length_c   1.000
_cell.angle_alpha   90.00
_cell.angle_beta   90.00
_cell.angle_gamma   90.00
#
_symmetry.space_group_name_H-M   'P 1'
#
loop_
_entity.id
_entity.type
_entity.pdbx_description
1 polymer ?
#
loop_
_entity_poly.entity_id
_entity_poly.type
_entity_poly.pdbx_seq_one_letter_code
_entity_poly.pdbx_strand_id
1 'polypeptide(L)'
;MKSFSALAALVATAAQISAATDIDDAWRSMLVEPPSEAIDAANELQQRADSIADSLKKIELAYDLTDIDVVCSGGGNYDAFYMGASMVLSRLSKDQANVARWAGVSAGGMMPFEIALKGETTTLESHLSYGVLSAQNADSYKSAVEAMYLEDHHWRIMAAWQTETYADQLADSLNNKVFVGTSCLTPLPKLIIIDEYTAEDDQATHAFMSTGTYVEIYDSMVCTDGGMTSGANMTPLFQDATRPQIIVDLMVTGYPSDMVYRVDFDQYKSLIEVGMDEMEEFLKTGKTSDERPEIITMCPLGSDVTSNVCLK
;
A
#
# COMPACT_ATOMS: atom_id res chain seq x y z
N MET A 1 6.63 -33.67 35.27
CA MET A 1 7.50 -32.71 36.00
C MET A 1 8.75 -32.42 35.18
N LYS A 2 8.75 -31.33 34.43
CA LYS A 2 9.95 -30.58 34.02
C LYS A 2 9.57 -29.10 34.01
N SER A 3 9.65 -28.51 35.20
CA SER A 3 9.66 -27.08 35.43
C SER A 3 11.11 -26.64 35.31
N PHE A 4 11.50 -26.03 34.19
CA PHE A 4 12.70 -25.19 34.06
C PHE A 4 12.59 -24.45 32.71
N SER A 5 11.95 -23.28 32.68
CA SER A 5 12.23 -22.20 31.69
C SER A 5 11.46 -20.88 31.91
N ALA A 6 10.73 -20.68 33.01
CA ALA A 6 9.94 -19.45 33.19
C ALA A 6 10.73 -18.25 33.74
N LEU A 7 11.98 -18.42 34.18
CA LEU A 7 12.75 -17.33 34.82
C LEU A 7 13.78 -16.65 33.92
N ALA A 8 14.05 -17.18 32.72
CA ALA A 8 14.89 -16.51 31.72
C ALA A 8 14.10 -15.53 30.82
N ALA A 9 12.76 -15.61 30.83
CA ALA A 9 11.88 -14.76 30.03
C ALA A 9 11.55 -13.39 30.67
N LEU A 10 11.89 -13.19 31.95
CA LEU A 10 11.56 -11.94 32.67
C LEU A 10 12.67 -10.87 32.62
N VAL A 11 13.89 -11.20 32.17
CA VAL A 11 14.99 -10.23 32.03
C VAL A 11 15.19 -9.82 30.56
N ALA A 12 14.71 -10.62 29.61
CA ALA A 12 14.65 -10.26 28.19
C ALA A 12 13.52 -9.26 27.88
N THR A 13 12.47 -9.21 28.70
CA THR A 13 11.29 -8.36 28.47
C THR A 13 11.54 -6.88 28.75
N ALA A 14 12.33 -6.50 29.76
CA ALA A 14 12.55 -5.07 30.05
C ALA A 14 13.40 -4.36 28.99
N ALA A 15 14.45 -5.01 28.47
CA ALA A 15 15.30 -4.46 27.41
C ALA A 15 14.62 -4.48 26.04
N GLN A 16 13.80 -5.50 25.75
CA GLN A 16 12.96 -5.53 24.55
C GLN A 16 11.83 -4.49 24.59
N ILE A 17 11.24 -4.24 25.77
CA ILE A 17 10.24 -3.19 25.95
C ILE A 17 10.88 -1.80 25.81
N SER A 18 12.07 -1.55 26.39
CA SER A 18 12.73 -0.24 26.26
C SER A 18 13.27 0.04 24.85
N ALA A 19 13.76 -0.98 24.14
CA ALA A 19 14.18 -0.81 22.75
C ALA A 19 12.99 -0.53 21.82
N ALA A 20 11.82 -1.12 22.09
CA ALA A 20 10.61 -0.83 21.34
C ALA A 20 10.16 0.63 21.55
N THR A 21 10.25 1.19 22.76
CA THR A 21 9.84 2.58 23.01
C THR A 21 10.71 3.60 22.29
N ASP A 22 12.03 3.37 22.18
CA ASP A 22 12.93 4.32 21.50
C ASP A 22 12.68 4.35 19.97
N ILE A 23 12.40 3.18 19.37
CA ILE A 23 12.09 3.08 17.93
C ILE A 23 10.71 3.67 17.64
N ASP A 24 9.72 3.42 18.51
CA ASP A 24 8.38 4.00 18.41
C ASP A 24 8.41 5.54 18.45
N ASP A 25 9.17 6.12 19.37
CA ASP A 25 9.31 7.56 19.51
C ASP A 25 10.01 8.17 18.29
N ALA A 26 11.04 7.50 17.76
CA ALA A 26 11.70 7.89 16.52
C ALA A 26 10.71 7.86 15.33
N TRP A 27 9.90 6.80 15.22
CA TRP A 27 8.90 6.68 14.17
C TRP A 27 7.85 7.80 14.23
N ARG A 28 7.29 8.05 15.42
CA ARG A 28 6.34 9.17 15.64
C ARG A 28 6.94 10.52 15.27
N SER A 29 8.21 10.74 15.60
CA SER A 29 8.92 11.96 15.22
C SER A 29 9.06 12.08 13.70
N MET A 30 9.44 11.00 13.02
CA MET A 30 9.64 10.99 11.56
C MET A 30 8.34 11.16 10.77
N LEU A 31 7.19 10.76 11.32
CA LEU A 31 5.88 11.04 10.72
C LEU A 31 5.54 12.54 10.67
N VAL A 32 6.10 13.33 11.60
CA VAL A 32 5.88 14.79 11.67
C VAL A 32 7.01 15.55 10.99
N GLU A 33 8.24 15.10 11.16
CA GLU A 33 9.45 15.70 10.61
C GLU A 33 10.30 14.62 9.92
N PRO A 34 10.02 14.32 8.64
CA PRO A 34 10.79 13.34 7.87
C PRO A 34 12.28 13.69 7.85
N PRO A 35 13.20 12.69 7.90
CA PRO A 35 14.62 12.94 7.75
C PRO A 35 14.92 13.53 6.37
N SER A 36 15.93 14.42 6.29
CA SER A 36 16.25 15.13 5.04
C SER A 36 16.54 14.19 3.87
N GLU A 37 17.13 13.02 4.13
CA GLU A 37 17.39 12.00 3.11
C GLU A 37 16.11 11.47 2.47
N ALA A 38 15.03 11.28 3.24
CA ALA A 38 13.73 10.89 2.70
C ALA A 38 13.10 12.02 1.88
N ILE A 39 13.22 13.26 2.34
CA ILE A 39 12.72 14.45 1.63
C ILE A 39 13.46 14.62 0.29
N ASP A 40 14.79 14.51 0.28
CA ASP A 40 15.62 14.65 -0.91
C ASP A 40 15.27 13.55 -1.93
N ALA A 41 15.17 12.29 -1.50
CA ALA A 41 14.75 11.19 -2.37
C ALA A 41 13.31 11.36 -2.88
N ALA A 42 12.37 11.83 -2.05
CA ALA A 42 11.01 12.12 -2.47
C ALA A 42 10.98 13.21 -3.56
N ASN A 43 11.80 14.25 -3.44
CA ASN A 43 11.91 15.31 -4.44
C ASN A 43 12.49 14.78 -5.77
N GLU A 44 13.54 13.95 -5.72
CA GLU A 44 14.11 13.31 -6.90
C GLU A 44 13.09 12.44 -7.65
N LEU A 45 12.36 11.59 -6.90
CA LEU A 45 11.33 10.71 -7.45
C LEU A 45 10.17 11.51 -8.07
N GLN A 46 9.73 12.59 -7.42
CA GLN A 46 8.69 13.47 -7.97
C GLN A 46 9.14 14.13 -9.29
N GLN A 47 10.37 14.66 -9.34
CA GLN A 47 10.93 15.25 -10.57
C GLN A 47 11.04 14.22 -11.71
N ARG A 48 11.42 12.98 -11.37
CA ARG A 48 11.45 11.89 -12.34
C ARG A 48 10.06 11.60 -12.89
N ALA A 49 9.05 11.47 -12.03
CA ALA A 49 7.67 11.25 -12.44
C ALA A 49 7.14 12.39 -13.32
N ASP A 50 7.48 13.64 -13.02
CA ASP A 50 7.15 14.81 -13.86
C ASP A 50 7.77 14.68 -15.25
N SER A 51 9.06 14.32 -15.33
CA SER A 51 9.76 14.13 -16.61
C SER A 51 9.13 13.00 -17.46
N ILE A 52 8.72 11.90 -16.83
CA ILE A 52 8.03 10.79 -17.51
C ILE A 52 6.66 11.25 -18.03
N ALA A 53 5.86 11.90 -17.19
CA ALA A 53 4.54 12.41 -17.56
C ALA A 53 4.63 13.43 -18.71
N ASP A 54 5.62 14.33 -18.68
CA ASP A 54 5.87 15.29 -19.76
C ASP A 54 6.22 14.62 -21.09
N SER A 55 6.83 13.44 -21.07
CA SER A 55 7.08 12.62 -22.26
C SER A 55 5.78 12.00 -22.77
N LEU A 56 5.00 11.39 -21.88
CA LEU A 56 3.73 10.73 -22.20
C LEU A 56 2.66 11.69 -22.73
N LYS A 57 2.62 12.94 -22.25
CA LYS A 57 1.73 14.00 -22.75
C LYS A 57 1.94 14.36 -24.23
N LYS A 58 3.04 13.92 -24.83
CA LYS A 58 3.39 14.20 -26.24
C LYS A 58 2.99 13.08 -27.19
N ILE A 59 2.44 11.98 -26.69
CA ILE A 59 2.06 10.81 -27.48
C ILE A 59 0.59 10.43 -27.25
N GLU A 60 0.08 9.57 -28.13
CA GLU A 60 -1.17 8.86 -27.90
C GLU A 60 -0.90 7.66 -26.98
N LEU A 61 -1.70 7.51 -25.92
CA LEU A 61 -1.58 6.39 -24.99
C LEU A 61 -2.17 5.12 -25.60
N ALA A 62 -1.71 3.95 -25.16
CA ALA A 62 -2.18 2.65 -25.65
C ALA A 62 -3.66 2.37 -25.33
N TYR A 63 -4.20 3.05 -24.32
CA TYR A 63 -5.59 2.93 -23.86
C TYR A 63 -6.23 4.31 -23.69
N ASP A 64 -7.55 4.37 -23.82
CA ASP A 64 -8.35 5.50 -23.37
C ASP A 64 -8.50 5.44 -21.85
N LEU A 65 -7.89 6.41 -21.16
CA LEU A 65 -7.85 6.48 -19.70
C LEU A 65 -8.69 7.63 -19.14
N THR A 66 -9.60 8.19 -19.94
CA THR A 66 -10.40 9.36 -19.55
C THR A 66 -11.34 9.14 -18.38
N ASP A 67 -11.68 7.89 -18.05
CA ASP A 67 -12.39 7.51 -16.82
C ASP A 67 -12.09 6.04 -16.47
N ILE A 68 -11.28 5.82 -15.44
CA ILE A 68 -10.77 4.48 -15.08
C ILE A 68 -10.88 4.23 -13.57
N ASP A 69 -10.97 2.95 -13.21
CA ASP A 69 -10.67 2.51 -11.85
C ASP A 69 -9.27 1.90 -11.80
N VAL A 70 -8.65 1.89 -10.62
CA VAL A 70 -7.37 1.22 -10.37
C VAL A 70 -7.57 0.18 -9.28
N VAL A 71 -7.09 -1.05 -9.49
CA VAL A 71 -7.12 -2.12 -8.50
C VAL A 71 -5.70 -2.59 -8.25
N CYS A 72 -5.29 -2.60 -6.98
CA CYS A 72 -3.95 -3.01 -6.58
C CYS A 72 -4.01 -4.21 -5.63
N SER A 73 -3.22 -5.24 -5.92
CA SER A 73 -3.16 -6.43 -5.07
C SER A 73 -2.40 -6.17 -3.77
N GLY A 74 -2.52 -7.09 -2.81
CA GLY A 74 -1.63 -7.11 -1.66
C GLY A 74 -0.18 -7.42 -2.00
N GLY A 75 0.77 -7.02 -1.14
CA GLY A 75 2.20 -7.25 -1.36
C GLY A 75 3.17 -6.79 -0.26
N GLY A 76 2.71 -6.33 0.91
CA GLY A 76 3.61 -5.71 1.91
C GLY A 76 4.35 -4.50 1.33
N ASN A 77 5.64 -4.34 1.61
CA ASN A 77 6.43 -3.21 1.08
C ASN A 77 6.66 -3.22 -0.45
N TYR A 78 6.03 -4.14 -1.20
CA TYR A 78 5.93 -4.00 -2.65
C TYR A 78 5.04 -2.85 -3.10
N ASP A 79 4.28 -2.23 -2.20
CA ASP A 79 3.54 -1.01 -2.46
C ASP A 79 4.40 0.17 -2.96
N ALA A 80 5.72 0.14 -2.74
CA ALA A 80 6.67 1.04 -3.40
C ALA A 80 6.48 1.03 -4.94
N PHE A 81 6.26 -0.15 -5.52
CA PHE A 81 6.01 -0.29 -6.96
C PHE A 81 4.75 0.49 -7.35
N TYR A 82 3.67 0.28 -6.59
CA TYR A 82 2.42 0.98 -6.83
C TYR A 82 2.56 2.49 -6.61
N MET A 83 3.35 2.91 -5.62
CA MET A 83 3.65 4.32 -5.40
C MET A 83 4.24 4.95 -6.67
N GLY A 84 5.28 4.35 -7.26
CA GLY A 84 5.87 4.82 -8.52
C GLY A 84 4.87 4.85 -9.68
N ALA A 85 4.10 3.78 -9.85
CA ALA A 85 3.07 3.70 -10.89
C ALA A 85 1.99 4.79 -10.72
N SER A 86 1.57 5.04 -9.47
CA SER A 86 0.56 6.05 -9.14
C SER A 86 1.08 7.47 -9.38
N MET A 87 2.37 7.73 -9.12
CA MET A 87 3.00 9.03 -9.36
C MET A 87 2.95 9.41 -10.85
N VAL A 88 3.23 8.45 -11.75
CA VAL A 88 3.12 8.70 -13.20
C VAL A 88 1.66 8.96 -13.58
N LEU A 89 0.73 8.12 -13.13
CA LEU A 89 -0.68 8.22 -13.48
C LEU A 89 -1.34 9.51 -12.96
N SER A 90 -0.97 9.96 -11.75
CA SER A 90 -1.50 11.19 -11.13
C SER A 90 -1.13 12.45 -11.91
N ARG A 91 0.05 12.48 -12.55
CA ARG A 91 0.52 13.63 -13.35
C ARG A 91 -0.10 13.72 -14.75
N LEU A 92 -0.67 12.62 -15.22
CA LEU A 92 -1.51 12.58 -16.42
C LEU A 92 -2.97 12.96 -16.12
N SER A 93 -3.32 13.15 -14.83
CA SER A 93 -4.69 13.46 -14.43
C SER A 93 -5.21 14.72 -15.11
N LYS A 94 -6.50 14.74 -15.44
CA LYS A 94 -7.26 15.84 -16.08
C LYS A 94 -6.97 16.06 -17.57
N ASP A 95 -5.78 15.69 -18.05
CA ASP A 95 -5.40 15.86 -19.47
C ASP A 95 -5.59 14.58 -20.28
N GLN A 96 -5.15 13.44 -19.75
CA GLN A 96 -5.14 12.15 -20.47
C GLN A 96 -5.64 10.96 -19.63
N ALA A 97 -5.61 11.09 -18.30
CA ALA A 97 -6.11 10.06 -17.39
C ALA A 97 -7.08 10.67 -16.35
N ASN A 98 -8.04 9.89 -15.87
CA ASN A 98 -8.86 10.25 -14.70
C ASN A 98 -9.13 8.99 -13.89
N VAL A 99 -8.41 8.84 -12.77
CA VAL A 99 -8.68 7.76 -11.82
C VAL A 99 -9.88 8.15 -10.97
N ALA A 100 -10.99 7.43 -11.14
CA ALA A 100 -12.23 7.67 -10.42
C ALA A 100 -12.21 7.00 -9.03
N ARG A 101 -11.74 5.75 -8.97
CA ARG A 101 -11.71 4.95 -7.75
C ARG A 101 -10.49 4.05 -7.69
N TRP A 102 -10.16 3.68 -6.47
CA TRP A 102 -9.14 2.70 -6.12
C TRP A 102 -9.76 1.55 -5.36
N ALA A 103 -9.33 0.32 -5.63
CA ALA A 103 -9.61 -0.81 -4.76
C ALA A 103 -8.34 -1.60 -4.47
N GLY A 104 -8.25 -2.19 -3.28
CA GLY A 104 -7.12 -3.04 -2.96
C GLY A 104 -7.26 -3.75 -1.63
N VAL A 105 -6.37 -4.72 -1.43
CA VAL A 105 -6.20 -5.44 -0.17
C VAL A 105 -4.75 -5.29 0.29
N SER A 106 -4.49 -5.47 1.57
CA SER A 106 -3.15 -5.30 2.14
C SER A 106 -2.52 -3.97 1.70
N ALA A 107 -1.25 -3.99 1.36
CA ALA A 107 -0.52 -2.81 0.90
C ALA A 107 -1.14 -2.14 -0.35
N GLY A 108 -1.81 -2.90 -1.22
CA GLY A 108 -2.56 -2.36 -2.36
C GLY A 108 -3.84 -1.59 -1.98
N GLY A 109 -4.37 -1.82 -0.77
CA GLY A 109 -5.42 -0.99 -0.18
C GLY A 109 -4.88 0.18 0.64
N MET A 110 -3.79 -0.05 1.39
CA MET A 110 -3.15 0.97 2.24
C MET A 110 -2.57 2.13 1.43
N MET A 111 -1.83 1.84 0.35
CA MET A 111 -1.15 2.89 -0.41
C MET A 111 -2.12 3.87 -1.09
N PRO A 112 -3.19 3.45 -1.80
CA PRO A 112 -4.22 4.38 -2.28
C PRO A 112 -4.93 5.15 -1.16
N PHE A 113 -5.21 4.49 -0.02
CA PHE A 113 -5.82 5.14 1.14
C PHE A 113 -4.93 6.31 1.62
N GLU A 114 -3.64 6.05 1.79
CA GLU A 114 -2.66 7.05 2.21
C GLU A 114 -2.54 8.19 1.20
N ILE A 115 -2.32 7.87 -0.08
CA ILE A 115 -2.21 8.89 -1.15
C ILE A 115 -3.46 9.77 -1.20
N ALA A 116 -4.66 9.20 -1.11
CA ALA A 116 -5.90 9.95 -1.14
C ALA A 116 -6.10 10.82 0.11
N LEU A 117 -5.74 10.32 1.30
CA LEU A 117 -5.96 11.02 2.57
C LEU A 117 -4.93 12.13 2.83
N LYS A 118 -3.64 11.78 2.82
CA LYS A 118 -2.54 12.69 3.21
C LYS A 118 -1.82 13.32 2.02
N GLY A 119 -2.08 12.85 0.80
CA GLY A 119 -1.43 13.32 -0.42
C GLY A 119 -0.13 12.59 -0.72
N GLU A 120 0.24 12.57 -2.01
CA GLU A 120 1.36 11.82 -2.55
C GLU A 120 2.70 12.13 -1.85
N THR A 121 3.04 13.41 -1.66
CA THR A 121 4.32 13.82 -1.05
C THR A 121 4.46 13.29 0.38
N THR A 122 3.46 13.49 1.24
CA THR A 122 3.53 13.01 2.63
C THR A 122 3.53 11.49 2.71
N THR A 123 2.79 10.80 1.83
CA THR A 123 2.89 9.33 1.71
C THR A 123 4.29 8.89 1.34
N LEU A 124 4.88 9.48 0.30
CA LEU A 124 6.23 9.17 -0.16
C LEU A 124 7.27 9.35 0.95
N GLU A 125 7.24 10.51 1.61
CA GLU A 125 8.14 10.84 2.70
C GLU A 125 7.98 9.88 3.88
N SER A 126 6.74 9.51 4.25
CA SER A 126 6.48 8.56 5.34
C SER A 126 7.13 7.20 5.09
N HIS A 127 6.91 6.62 3.91
CA HIS A 127 7.43 5.30 3.56
C HIS A 127 8.96 5.29 3.39
N LEU A 128 9.53 6.33 2.78
CA LEU A 128 10.98 6.50 2.72
C LEU A 128 11.60 6.69 4.12
N SER A 129 10.94 7.44 5.00
CA SER A 129 11.36 7.58 6.40
C SER A 129 11.36 6.25 7.13
N TYR A 130 10.39 5.38 6.84
CA TYR A 130 10.35 4.03 7.40
C TYR A 130 11.54 3.17 6.96
N GLY A 131 11.96 3.29 5.70
CA GLY A 131 13.21 2.69 5.21
C GLY A 131 14.45 3.19 5.97
N VAL A 132 14.52 4.48 6.27
CA VAL A 132 15.61 5.06 7.10
C VAL A 132 15.56 4.50 8.53
N LEU A 133 14.38 4.45 9.15
CA LEU A 133 14.18 3.91 10.50
C LEU A 133 14.63 2.44 10.58
N SER A 134 14.24 1.63 9.61
CA SER A 134 14.60 0.21 9.49
C SER A 134 16.12 0.04 9.37
N ALA A 135 16.77 0.82 8.52
CA ALA A 135 18.23 0.78 8.34
C ALA A 135 18.99 1.20 9.62
N GLN A 136 18.53 2.24 10.31
CA GLN A 136 19.13 2.70 11.57
C GLN A 136 19.00 1.67 12.71
N ASN A 137 18.01 0.78 12.61
CA ASN A 137 17.69 -0.22 13.62
C ASN A 137 17.79 -1.65 13.08
N ALA A 138 18.71 -1.91 12.12
CA ALA A 138 18.78 -3.17 11.38
C ALA A 138 18.81 -4.45 12.24
N ASP A 139 19.39 -4.39 13.45
CA ASP A 139 19.39 -5.51 14.40
C ASP A 139 17.98 -5.89 14.87
N SER A 140 17.08 -4.92 15.03
CA SER A 140 15.67 -5.13 15.40
C SER A 140 14.84 -5.74 14.26
N TYR A 141 15.27 -5.53 13.00
CA TYR A 141 14.62 -6.06 11.79
C TYR A 141 15.29 -7.36 11.28
N LYS A 142 16.25 -7.91 12.05
CA LYS A 142 17.15 -8.97 11.59
C LYS A 142 16.47 -10.33 11.37
N SER A 143 15.36 -10.63 12.02
CA SER A 143 14.52 -11.79 11.68
C SER A 143 13.22 -11.37 10.98
N ALA A 144 12.73 -12.20 10.05
CA ALA A 144 11.54 -11.85 9.27
C ALA A 144 10.34 -11.67 10.20
N VAL A 145 10.25 -12.49 11.25
CA VAL A 145 9.20 -12.44 12.26
C VAL A 145 9.28 -11.16 13.10
N GLU A 146 10.46 -10.75 13.56
CA GLU A 146 10.62 -9.50 14.32
C GLU A 146 10.26 -8.29 13.46
N ALA A 147 10.75 -8.26 12.22
CA ALA A 147 10.42 -7.20 11.26
C ALA A 147 8.91 -7.08 11.03
N MET A 148 8.23 -8.22 10.84
CA MET A 148 6.79 -8.28 10.65
C MET A 148 6.00 -7.75 11.87
N TYR A 149 6.42 -8.08 13.10
CA TYR A 149 5.76 -7.56 14.31
C TYR A 149 6.00 -6.07 14.53
N LEU A 150 7.23 -5.60 14.30
CA LEU A 150 7.57 -4.19 14.41
C LEU A 150 6.84 -3.36 13.36
N GLU A 151 6.76 -3.87 12.14
CA GLU A 151 6.04 -3.24 11.05
C GLU A 151 4.54 -3.13 11.32
N ASP A 152 3.87 -4.22 11.72
CA ASP A 152 2.45 -4.17 12.13
C ASP A 152 2.22 -3.10 13.22
N HIS A 153 3.10 -3.07 14.23
CA HIS A 153 3.03 -2.10 15.33
C HIS A 153 3.25 -0.65 14.86
N HIS A 154 4.27 -0.39 14.05
CA HIS A 154 4.54 0.94 13.50
C HIS A 154 3.44 1.41 12.53
N TRP A 155 2.82 0.49 11.77
CA TRP A 155 1.65 0.81 10.96
C TRP A 155 0.43 1.15 11.81
N ARG A 156 0.24 0.54 12.99
CA ARG A 156 -0.80 0.98 13.94
C ARG A 156 -0.55 2.40 14.46
N ILE A 157 0.71 2.73 14.74
CA ILE A 157 1.11 4.09 15.12
C ILE A 157 0.78 5.08 13.99
N MET A 158 1.16 4.75 12.74
CA MET A 158 0.87 5.59 11.58
C MET A 158 -0.64 5.72 11.33
N ALA A 159 -1.39 4.63 11.48
CA ALA A 159 -2.84 4.62 11.27
C ALA A 159 -3.56 5.56 12.25
N ALA A 160 -3.22 5.47 13.54
CA ALA A 160 -3.76 6.39 14.55
C ALA A 160 -3.35 7.84 14.24
N TRP A 161 -2.07 8.07 13.97
CA TRP A 161 -1.56 9.40 13.64
C TRP A 161 -2.24 10.02 12.42
N GLN A 162 -2.38 9.30 11.30
CA GLN A 162 -2.94 9.85 10.07
C GLN A 162 -4.45 10.09 10.19
N THR A 163 -5.17 9.19 10.88
CA THR A 163 -6.63 9.35 11.03
C THR A 163 -6.96 10.48 12.00
N GLU A 164 -6.14 10.73 13.02
CA GLU A 164 -6.24 11.91 13.89
C GLU A 164 -5.84 13.19 13.15
N THR A 165 -4.70 13.18 12.44
CA THR A 165 -4.13 14.37 11.77
C THR A 165 -5.00 14.85 10.62
N TYR A 166 -5.63 13.92 9.88
CA TYR A 166 -6.45 14.20 8.70
C TYR A 166 -7.94 13.92 8.93
N ALA A 167 -8.40 13.92 10.18
CA ALA A 167 -9.78 13.56 10.56
C ALA A 167 -10.85 14.32 9.75
N ASP A 168 -10.67 15.64 9.60
CA ASP A 168 -11.61 16.52 8.88
C ASP A 168 -11.67 16.24 7.35
N GLN A 169 -10.71 15.49 6.81
CA GLN A 169 -10.59 15.19 5.38
C GLN A 169 -11.03 13.76 5.03
N LEU A 170 -11.17 12.86 6.02
CA LEU A 170 -11.41 11.43 5.80
C LEU A 170 -12.57 11.18 4.82
N ALA A 171 -13.75 11.70 5.13
CA ALA A 171 -14.94 11.45 4.33
C ALA A 171 -14.80 12.01 2.90
N ASP A 172 -14.32 13.24 2.75
CA ASP A 172 -14.19 13.90 1.45
C ASP A 172 -13.08 13.29 0.59
N SER A 173 -11.99 12.82 1.20
CA SER A 173 -10.84 12.24 0.51
C SER A 173 -11.06 10.78 0.14
N LEU A 174 -11.78 10.00 0.96
CA LEU A 174 -11.82 8.55 0.83
C LEU A 174 -13.19 7.98 0.41
N ASN A 175 -14.31 8.55 0.88
CA ASN A 175 -15.61 7.90 0.68
C ASN A 175 -15.98 7.82 -0.80
N ASN A 176 -16.43 6.64 -1.23
CA ASN A 176 -16.73 6.31 -2.63
C ASN A 176 -15.55 6.49 -3.61
N LYS A 177 -14.33 6.66 -3.10
CA LYS A 177 -13.10 6.82 -3.90
C LYS A 177 -12.13 5.69 -3.63
N VAL A 178 -11.92 5.33 -2.37
CA VAL A 178 -11.02 4.25 -1.96
C VAL A 178 -11.85 3.09 -1.41
N PHE A 179 -11.58 1.89 -1.88
CA PHE A 179 -12.30 0.67 -1.55
C PHE A 179 -11.30 -0.34 -0.96
N VAL A 180 -11.30 -0.46 0.36
CA VAL A 180 -10.37 -1.31 1.10
C VAL A 180 -11.03 -2.68 1.32
N GLY A 181 -10.42 -3.74 0.82
CA GLY A 181 -10.90 -5.10 0.97
C GLY A 181 -10.26 -5.82 2.16
N THR A 182 -11.08 -6.44 3.02
CA THR A 182 -10.61 -7.23 4.17
C THR A 182 -11.29 -8.61 4.21
N SER A 183 -10.57 -9.62 4.70
CA SER A 183 -11.05 -11.00 4.78
C SER A 183 -11.59 -11.27 6.18
N CYS A 184 -12.91 -11.18 6.37
CA CYS A 184 -13.52 -11.39 7.68
C CYS A 184 -13.92 -12.86 7.88
N LEU A 185 -13.46 -13.47 8.98
CA LEU A 185 -13.51 -14.91 9.22
C LEU A 185 -14.83 -15.40 9.85
N THR A 186 -15.67 -14.49 10.34
CA THR A 186 -16.88 -14.82 11.12
C THR A 186 -18.16 -14.24 10.49
N PRO A 187 -19.28 -15.00 10.46
CA PRO A 187 -19.43 -16.42 10.81
C PRO A 187 -18.86 -17.39 9.76
N LEU A 188 -18.55 -16.90 8.54
CA LEU A 188 -17.84 -17.61 7.50
C LEU A 188 -16.89 -16.63 6.79
N PRO A 189 -15.74 -17.09 6.27
CA PRO A 189 -14.83 -16.25 5.49
C PRO A 189 -15.55 -15.56 4.34
N LYS A 190 -15.50 -14.23 4.32
CA LYS A 190 -16.02 -13.39 3.24
C LYS A 190 -15.14 -12.16 3.04
N LEU A 191 -15.11 -11.69 1.81
CA LEU A 191 -14.56 -10.38 1.49
C LEU A 191 -15.55 -9.31 1.94
N ILE A 192 -15.08 -8.39 2.76
CA ILE A 192 -15.77 -7.14 3.09
C ILE A 192 -15.04 -6.03 2.35
N ILE A 193 -15.80 -5.21 1.63
CA ILE A 193 -15.29 -3.97 1.03
C ILE A 193 -15.75 -2.82 1.91
N ILE A 194 -14.79 -2.00 2.32
CA ILE A 194 -14.99 -0.79 3.11
C ILE A 194 -14.79 0.39 2.17
N ASP A 195 -15.80 1.24 2.06
CA ASP A 195 -15.84 2.41 1.16
C ASP A 195 -16.41 3.67 1.83
N GLU A 196 -16.71 3.57 3.12
CA GLU A 196 -17.12 4.66 4.00
C GLU A 196 -16.18 4.73 5.22
N TYR A 197 -15.66 5.94 5.46
CA TYR A 197 -14.63 6.22 6.45
C TYR A 197 -15.05 7.39 7.33
N THR A 198 -14.92 7.20 8.64
CA THR A 198 -15.22 8.21 9.65
C THR A 198 -14.14 8.23 10.74
N ALA A 199 -13.97 9.39 11.36
CA ALA A 199 -13.12 9.53 12.55
C ALA A 199 -13.81 9.01 13.83
N GLU A 200 -15.10 8.68 13.78
CA GLU A 200 -15.84 8.22 14.95
C GLU A 200 -15.44 6.78 15.31
N ASP A 201 -15.30 6.52 16.61
CA ASP A 201 -15.00 5.20 17.17
C ASP A 201 -13.80 4.47 16.51
N ASP A 202 -12.78 5.23 16.09
CA ASP A 202 -11.57 4.73 15.41
C ASP A 202 -11.86 3.92 14.12
N GLN A 203 -13.03 4.09 13.49
CA GLN A 203 -13.46 3.24 12.38
C GLN A 203 -12.49 3.32 11.18
N ALA A 204 -12.04 4.51 10.79
CA ALA A 204 -11.07 4.65 9.71
C ALA A 204 -9.70 4.02 10.06
N THR A 205 -9.29 4.07 11.33
CA THR A 205 -8.06 3.44 11.82
C THR A 205 -8.17 1.93 11.69
N HIS A 206 -9.27 1.34 12.16
CA HIS A 206 -9.53 -0.09 12.02
C HIS A 206 -9.70 -0.52 10.55
N ALA A 207 -10.32 0.30 9.71
CA ALA A 207 -10.43 0.04 8.28
C ALA A 207 -9.05 -0.07 7.63
N PHE A 208 -8.17 0.91 7.86
CA PHE A 208 -6.80 0.90 7.36
C PHE A 208 -6.00 -0.31 7.88
N MET A 209 -6.06 -0.59 9.18
CA MET A 209 -5.36 -1.73 9.78
C MET A 209 -5.96 -3.09 9.36
N SER A 210 -7.24 -3.15 9.01
CA SER A 210 -7.86 -4.39 8.50
C SER A 210 -7.26 -4.85 7.17
N THR A 211 -6.57 -3.95 6.46
CA THR A 211 -5.69 -4.31 5.35
C THR A 211 -4.25 -4.56 5.77
N GLY A 212 -3.66 -3.77 6.66
CA GLY A 212 -2.23 -3.90 6.97
C GLY A 212 -1.81 -5.03 7.93
N THR A 213 -2.76 -5.61 8.68
CA THR A 213 -2.42 -6.44 9.85
C THR A 213 -2.63 -7.94 9.64
N TYR A 214 -1.99 -8.74 10.49
CA TYR A 214 -2.26 -10.17 10.60
C TYR A 214 -3.70 -10.46 11.04
N VAL A 215 -4.18 -9.68 12.00
CA VAL A 215 -5.51 -9.81 12.59
C VAL A 215 -5.97 -8.44 13.07
N GLU A 216 -7.19 -8.07 12.67
CA GLU A 216 -7.88 -6.88 13.13
C GLU A 216 -9.31 -7.22 13.56
N ILE A 217 -9.87 -6.46 14.49
CA ILE A 217 -11.31 -6.52 14.77
C ILE A 217 -11.96 -5.35 14.02
N TYR A 218 -12.72 -5.67 12.98
CA TYR A 218 -13.47 -4.67 12.21
C TYR A 218 -14.96 -5.00 12.27
N ASP A 219 -15.78 -4.04 12.73
CA ASP A 219 -17.23 -4.21 12.91
C ASP A 219 -17.59 -5.52 13.65
N SER A 220 -16.94 -5.74 14.79
CA SER A 220 -17.08 -6.96 15.63
C SER A 220 -16.72 -8.29 14.95
N MET A 221 -16.11 -8.26 13.76
CA MET A 221 -15.61 -9.44 13.06
C MET A 221 -14.09 -9.51 13.16
N VAL A 222 -13.56 -10.72 13.31
CA VAL A 222 -12.12 -10.95 13.17
C VAL A 222 -11.79 -10.99 11.69
N CYS A 223 -10.97 -10.04 11.23
CA CYS A 223 -10.59 -9.90 9.83
C CYS A 223 -9.06 -9.91 9.65
N THR A 224 -8.62 -10.21 8.44
CA THR A 224 -7.20 -10.15 8.00
C THR A 224 -7.09 -9.27 6.77
N ASP A 225 -5.86 -9.05 6.31
CA ASP A 225 -5.44 -8.20 5.18
C ASP A 225 -6.22 -8.25 3.85
N GLY A 226 -7.19 -9.15 3.67
CA GLY A 226 -8.02 -9.27 2.47
C GLY A 226 -7.58 -10.37 1.52
N GLY A 227 -6.33 -10.83 1.60
CA GLY A 227 -5.73 -11.74 0.62
C GLY A 227 -6.46 -13.08 0.45
N MET A 228 -7.04 -13.60 1.53
CA MET A 228 -7.69 -14.93 1.52
C MET A 228 -8.98 -14.99 0.68
N THR A 229 -9.67 -13.86 0.48
CA THR A 229 -11.02 -13.84 -0.14
C THR A 229 -11.12 -12.92 -1.37
N SER A 230 -10.05 -12.21 -1.72
CA SER A 230 -9.96 -11.31 -2.88
C SER A 230 -9.57 -12.00 -4.21
N GLY A 231 -9.76 -13.31 -4.32
CA GLY A 231 -9.43 -14.07 -5.54
C GLY A 231 -7.94 -14.43 -5.66
N ALA A 232 -7.58 -15.08 -6.78
CA ALA A 232 -6.25 -15.69 -6.97
C ALA A 232 -5.10 -14.68 -7.00
N ASN A 233 -5.37 -13.46 -7.46
CA ASN A 233 -4.37 -12.39 -7.59
C ASN A 233 -4.47 -11.37 -6.44
N MET A 234 -5.29 -11.65 -5.42
CA MET A 234 -5.55 -10.73 -4.32
C MET A 234 -6.08 -9.35 -4.77
N THR A 235 -6.93 -9.30 -5.78
CA THR A 235 -7.43 -8.04 -6.39
C THR A 235 -8.94 -7.93 -6.25
N PRO A 236 -9.48 -7.06 -5.39
CA PRO A 236 -10.92 -6.89 -5.21
C PRO A 236 -11.50 -6.05 -6.38
N LEU A 237 -11.71 -6.68 -7.53
CA LEU A 237 -12.15 -6.01 -8.75
C LEU A 237 -13.54 -5.39 -8.59
N PHE A 238 -13.75 -4.20 -9.16
CA PHE A 238 -15.08 -3.58 -9.24
C PHE A 238 -15.99 -4.41 -10.13
N GLN A 239 -17.16 -4.76 -9.59
CA GLN A 239 -18.13 -5.67 -10.24
C GLN A 239 -19.25 -4.92 -10.98
N ASP A 240 -19.30 -3.59 -10.87
CA ASP A 240 -20.40 -2.79 -11.41
C ASP A 240 -20.34 -2.55 -12.93
N ALA A 241 -19.23 -2.93 -13.57
CA ALA A 241 -18.96 -2.76 -14.99
C ALA A 241 -19.19 -1.32 -15.48
N THR A 242 -18.85 -0.32 -14.66
CA THR A 242 -18.99 1.10 -15.01
C THR A 242 -17.78 1.67 -15.73
N ARG A 243 -16.58 1.14 -15.48
CA ARG A 243 -15.30 1.61 -16.04
C ARG A 243 -14.37 0.43 -16.37
N PRO A 244 -13.42 0.61 -17.30
CA PRO A 244 -12.25 -0.26 -17.38
C PRO A 244 -11.39 -0.10 -16.11
N GLN A 245 -10.60 -1.12 -15.80
CA GLN A 245 -9.80 -1.17 -14.57
C GLN A 245 -8.33 -1.42 -14.91
N ILE A 246 -7.42 -0.59 -14.42
CA ILE A 246 -5.98 -0.94 -14.39
C ILE A 246 -5.76 -1.84 -13.18
N ILE A 247 -5.20 -3.02 -13.40
CA ILE A 247 -4.85 -3.97 -12.33
C ILE A 247 -3.33 -3.94 -12.14
N VAL A 248 -2.88 -3.74 -10.90
CA VAL A 248 -1.48 -3.79 -10.49
C VAL A 248 -1.27 -4.96 -9.53
N ASP A 249 -0.53 -5.98 -9.97
CA ASP A 249 -0.23 -7.20 -9.20
C ASP A 249 1.16 -7.10 -8.53
N LEU A 250 1.17 -6.71 -7.26
CA LEU A 250 2.38 -6.54 -6.46
C LEU A 250 3.11 -7.86 -6.16
N MET A 251 2.44 -9.01 -6.30
CA MET A 251 3.06 -10.31 -5.97
C MET A 251 4.00 -10.81 -7.08
N VAL A 252 4.01 -10.15 -8.25
CA VAL A 252 4.83 -10.55 -9.40
C VAL A 252 5.89 -9.51 -9.80
N THR A 253 6.24 -8.57 -8.91
CA THR A 253 7.28 -7.54 -9.12
C THR A 253 8.68 -8.11 -9.38
N GLY A 254 8.95 -9.34 -8.93
CA GLY A 254 10.26 -10.01 -9.07
C GLY A 254 11.29 -9.57 -8.03
N TYR A 255 10.91 -8.75 -7.05
CA TYR A 255 11.77 -8.33 -5.95
C TYR A 255 11.91 -9.43 -4.86
N PRO A 256 12.91 -9.34 -3.97
CA PRO A 256 13.14 -10.34 -2.93
C PRO A 256 11.91 -10.55 -2.03
N SER A 257 11.54 -11.82 -1.80
CA SER A 257 10.36 -12.20 -1.01
C SER A 257 10.35 -11.69 0.43
N ASP A 258 11.52 -11.39 0.99
CA ASP A 258 11.62 -10.84 2.33
C ASP A 258 11.25 -9.36 2.39
N MET A 259 11.16 -8.67 1.25
CA MET A 259 10.69 -7.29 1.21
C MET A 259 9.25 -7.13 1.69
N VAL A 260 8.44 -8.18 1.63
CA VAL A 260 7.07 -8.17 2.17
C VAL A 260 7.03 -7.65 3.61
N TYR A 261 8.06 -7.93 4.42
CA TYR A 261 8.12 -7.52 5.82
C TYR A 261 9.33 -6.65 6.17
N ARG A 262 10.17 -6.34 5.19
CA ARG A 262 11.43 -5.65 5.39
C ARG A 262 11.65 -4.66 4.30
N VAL A 263 11.98 -3.45 4.70
CA VAL A 263 12.32 -2.44 3.73
C VAL A 263 13.64 -1.81 4.11
N ASP A 264 14.54 -1.81 3.13
CA ASP A 264 15.70 -0.95 3.11
C ASP A 264 15.38 0.27 2.24
N PHE A 265 15.94 1.43 2.61
CA PHE A 265 15.70 2.69 1.94
C PHE A 265 15.99 2.63 0.43
N ASP A 266 17.15 2.09 0.04
CA ASP A 266 17.56 2.02 -1.37
C ASP A 266 16.69 1.03 -2.14
N GLN A 267 16.29 -0.07 -1.50
CA GLN A 267 15.38 -1.05 -2.10
C GLN A 267 14.00 -0.45 -2.37
N TYR A 268 13.44 0.30 -1.42
CA TYR A 268 12.14 0.96 -1.59
C TYR A 268 12.19 2.01 -2.69
N LYS A 269 13.20 2.89 -2.66
CA LYS A 269 13.42 3.90 -3.70
C LYS A 269 13.55 3.26 -5.08
N SER A 270 14.38 2.22 -5.21
CA SER A 270 14.57 1.51 -6.48
C SER A 270 13.27 0.87 -6.99
N LEU A 271 12.46 0.29 -6.10
CA LEU A 271 11.20 -0.33 -6.49
C LEU A 271 10.18 0.72 -6.96
N ILE A 272 10.17 1.93 -6.36
CA ILE A 272 9.38 3.07 -6.85
C ILE A 272 9.80 3.42 -8.29
N GLU A 273 11.10 3.54 -8.56
CA GLU A 273 11.60 3.84 -9.90
C GLU A 273 11.16 2.79 -10.93
N VAL A 274 11.21 1.51 -10.56
CA VAL A 274 10.71 0.42 -11.42
C VAL A 274 9.21 0.54 -11.66
N GLY A 275 8.42 0.90 -10.64
CA GLY A 275 6.99 1.17 -10.80
C GLY A 275 6.69 2.28 -11.79
N MET A 276 7.50 3.35 -11.79
CA MET A 276 7.38 4.44 -12.77
C MET A 276 7.70 3.97 -14.19
N ASP A 277 8.79 3.23 -14.36
CA ASP A 277 9.25 2.76 -15.67
C ASP A 277 8.25 1.75 -16.29
N GLU A 278 7.71 0.84 -15.48
CA GLU A 278 6.70 -0.13 -15.94
C GLU A 278 5.37 0.54 -16.26
N MET A 279 4.96 1.55 -15.50
CA MET A 279 3.75 2.33 -15.83
C MET A 279 3.98 3.15 -17.12
N GLU A 280 5.16 3.74 -17.31
CA GLU A 280 5.48 4.43 -18.57
C GLU A 280 5.38 3.49 -19.77
N GLU A 281 5.97 2.30 -19.68
CA GLU A 281 5.94 1.30 -20.75
C GLU A 281 4.51 0.81 -21.01
N PHE A 282 3.75 0.50 -19.95
CA PHE A 282 2.35 0.10 -20.05
C PHE A 282 1.49 1.16 -20.75
N LEU A 283 1.67 2.43 -20.43
CA LEU A 283 0.94 3.53 -21.05
C LEU A 283 1.32 3.75 -22.51
N LYS A 284 2.56 3.44 -22.91
CA LYS A 284 3.04 3.54 -24.30
C LYS A 284 2.59 2.37 -25.16
N THR A 285 2.65 1.15 -24.64
CA THR A 285 2.58 -0.08 -25.46
C THR A 285 1.39 -0.97 -25.14
N GLY A 286 0.73 -0.73 -24.00
CA GLY A 286 -0.31 -1.58 -23.45
C GLY A 286 0.23 -2.82 -22.72
N LYS A 287 1.54 -2.86 -22.43
CA LYS A 287 2.21 -3.98 -21.74
C LYS A 287 3.31 -3.47 -20.82
N THR A 288 3.62 -4.26 -19.79
CA THR A 288 4.87 -4.10 -19.03
C THR A 288 6.06 -4.65 -19.81
N SER A 289 7.28 -4.43 -19.30
CA SER A 289 8.50 -4.92 -19.92
C SER A 289 8.51 -6.44 -20.14
N ASP A 290 9.10 -6.89 -21.25
CA ASP A 290 9.24 -8.32 -21.58
C ASP A 290 10.13 -9.10 -20.57
N GLU A 291 10.82 -8.39 -19.67
CA GLU A 291 11.71 -8.96 -18.67
C GLU A 291 10.96 -9.47 -17.43
N ARG A 292 9.68 -9.11 -17.26
CA ARG A 292 8.87 -9.43 -16.09
C ARG A 292 7.51 -10.02 -16.49
N PRO A 293 6.82 -10.76 -15.59
CA PRO A 293 5.41 -11.07 -15.77
C PRO A 293 4.57 -9.80 -16.00
N GLU A 294 3.36 -9.94 -16.54
CA GLU A 294 2.44 -8.81 -16.71
C GLU A 294 1.99 -8.26 -15.34
N ILE A 295 2.78 -7.35 -14.76
CA ILE A 295 2.54 -6.74 -13.43
C ILE A 295 1.40 -5.70 -13.50
N ILE A 296 1.29 -4.98 -14.62
CA ILE A 296 0.25 -3.99 -14.88
C ILE A 296 -0.56 -4.48 -16.07
N THR A 297 -1.87 -4.63 -15.89
CA THR A 297 -2.78 -5.07 -16.94
C THR A 297 -4.01 -4.19 -17.04
N MET A 298 -4.59 -4.10 -18.23
CA MET A 298 -5.89 -3.48 -18.44
C MET A 298 -6.97 -4.55 -18.39
N CYS A 299 -7.98 -4.34 -17.55
CA CYS A 299 -9.25 -5.07 -17.56
C CYS A 299 -10.31 -4.25 -18.32
N PRO A 300 -10.67 -4.65 -19.55
CA PRO A 300 -11.61 -3.88 -20.36
C PRO A 300 -13.01 -3.81 -19.74
N LEU A 301 -13.73 -2.76 -20.10
CA LEU A 301 -15.15 -2.63 -19.78
C LEU A 301 -15.95 -3.84 -20.30
N GLY A 302 -16.73 -4.47 -19.44
CA GLY A 302 -17.57 -5.62 -19.79
C GLY A 302 -16.90 -6.99 -19.64
N SER A 303 -15.65 -7.06 -19.20
CA SER A 303 -15.00 -8.32 -18.79
C SER A 303 -15.74 -9.01 -17.65
N ASP A 304 -15.69 -10.34 -17.62
CA ASP A 304 -16.21 -11.12 -16.48
C ASP A 304 -15.20 -11.05 -15.33
N VAL A 305 -15.62 -10.42 -14.24
CA VAL A 305 -14.83 -10.18 -13.03
C VAL A 305 -15.40 -10.88 -11.81
N THR A 306 -16.41 -11.75 -11.97
CA THR A 306 -17.19 -12.37 -10.87
C THR A 306 -16.35 -13.20 -9.88
N SER A 307 -15.16 -13.61 -10.31
CA SER A 307 -14.19 -14.36 -9.49
C SER A 307 -13.02 -13.52 -8.98
N ASN A 308 -13.13 -12.18 -9.05
CA ASN A 308 -12.04 -11.24 -8.77
C ASN A 308 -10.80 -11.45 -9.66
N VAL A 309 -11.04 -11.93 -10.88
CA VAL A 309 -10.05 -12.12 -11.95
C VAL A 309 -10.66 -11.58 -13.23
N CYS A 310 -9.90 -10.81 -14.00
CA CYS A 310 -10.37 -10.27 -15.27
C CYS A 310 -10.34 -11.34 -16.36
N LEU A 311 -11.49 -11.90 -16.72
CA LEU A 311 -11.64 -12.86 -17.80
C LEU A 311 -12.05 -12.16 -19.10
N LYS A 312 -11.44 -12.59 -20.21
CA LYS A 312 -11.73 -12.10 -21.57
C LYS A 312 -13.00 -12.70 -22.14
#